data_AF-A0A8J6XBH1-F1
#
_entry.id   AF-A0A8J6XBH1-F1
#
_cell.length_a   1.000
_cell.length_b   1.000
_cell.length_c   1.000
_cell.angle_alpha   90.00
_cell.angle_beta   90.00
_cell.angle_gamma   90.00
#
_symmetry.space_group_name_H-M   'P 1'
#
loop_
_entity.id
_entity.type
_entity.pdbx_description
1 polymer ?
#
loop_
_entity_poly.entity_id
_entity_poly.type
_entity_poly.pdbx_seq_one_letter_code
_entity_poly.pdbx_strand_id
1 'polypeptide(L)'
;MEPELLEETLTNIQKLQSIMIDVATGESRIQDKEDDYTKLYQEVASQIADLQDEGHKIENPNNFQSLWVWHSHWKPNLNGYASRGAFIHKLYTSVFNEITN
;
A
#
# COMPACT_ATOMS: atom_id res chain seq x y z
N MET A 1 -7.49 21.49 3.62
CA MET A 1 -6.41 21.38 4.62
C MET A 1 -5.47 20.38 4.01
N GLU A 2 -4.44 20.79 3.28
CA GLU A 2 -3.88 19.88 2.26
C GLU A 2 -2.44 19.42 2.48
N PRO A 3 -1.47 20.20 2.97
CA PRO A 3 -0.07 19.74 2.99
C PRO A 3 0.18 18.58 3.97
N GLU A 4 -0.39 18.67 5.18
CA GLU A 4 -0.16 17.69 6.24
C GLU A 4 -0.84 16.35 5.94
N LEU A 5 -2.07 16.37 5.41
CA LEU A 5 -2.80 15.16 5.01
C LEU A 5 -2.09 14.44 3.86
N LEU A 6 -1.57 15.18 2.87
CA LEU A 6 -0.81 14.60 1.77
C LEU A 6 0.48 13.93 2.26
N GLU A 7 1.26 14.62 3.11
CA GLU A 7 2.49 14.06 3.67
C GLU A 7 2.23 12.81 4.53
N GLU A 8 1.18 12.83 5.34
CA GLU A 8 0.77 11.69 6.15
C GLU A 8 0.33 10.51 5.27
N THR A 9 -0.48 10.77 4.24
CA THR A 9 -0.94 9.75 3.28
C THR A 9 0.23 9.08 2.59
N LEU A 10 1.20 9.87 2.08
CA LEU A 10 2.41 9.34 1.45
C LEU A 10 3.23 8.48 2.42
N THR A 11 3.40 8.96 3.65
CA THR A 11 4.12 8.25 4.71
C THR A 11 3.46 6.92 5.04
N ASN A 12 2.13 6.90 5.16
CA ASN A 12 1.37 5.71 5.47
C ASN A 12 1.39 4.71 4.31
N ILE A 13 1.28 5.16 3.05
CA ILE A 13 1.46 4.32 1.86
C ILE A 13 2.85 3.66 1.87
N GLN A 14 3.91 4.40 2.16
CA GLN A 14 5.28 3.85 2.21
C GLN A 14 5.42 2.77 3.30
N LYS A 15 4.85 2.99 4.49
CA LYS A 15 4.81 1.96 5.55
C LYS A 15 4.04 0.71 5.08
N LEU A 16 2.92 0.91 4.39
CA LEU A 16 2.09 -0.15 3.83
C LEU A 16 2.90 -0.99 2.83
N GLN A 17 3.60 -0.33 1.90
CA GLN A 17 4.50 -0.95 0.94
C GLN A 17 5.62 -1.74 1.64
N SER A 18 6.24 -1.17 2.68
CA SER A 18 7.30 -1.83 3.44
C SER A 18 6.80 -3.15 4.03
N ILE A 19 5.65 -3.16 4.72
CA ILE A 19 5.09 -4.37 5.30
C ILE A 19 4.82 -5.43 4.23
N MET A 20 4.24 -5.03 3.09
CA MET A 20 3.96 -5.93 1.97
C MET A 20 5.23 -6.56 1.38
N ILE A 21 6.31 -5.78 1.28
CA ILE A 21 7.60 -6.24 0.80
C ILE A 21 8.22 -7.19 1.81
N ASP A 22 8.29 -6.82 3.09
CA ASP A 22 8.93 -7.61 4.14
C ASP A 22 8.33 -9.01 4.26
N VAL A 23 7.00 -9.14 4.22
CA VAL A 23 6.37 -10.47 4.26
C VAL A 23 6.53 -11.24 2.95
N ALA A 24 6.65 -10.55 1.82
CA ALA A 24 6.86 -11.18 0.52
C ALA A 24 8.33 -11.61 0.32
N THR A 25 9.29 -11.00 1.00
CA THR A 25 10.72 -11.39 0.97
C THR A 25 11.12 -12.32 2.12
N GLY A 26 10.24 -12.50 3.11
CA GLY A 26 10.47 -13.39 4.25
C GLY A 26 11.20 -12.74 5.43
N GLU A 27 11.37 -11.41 5.40
CA GLU A 27 11.91 -10.61 6.50
C GLU A 27 10.93 -10.51 7.68
N SER A 28 9.63 -10.68 7.41
CA SER A 28 8.57 -10.74 8.42
C SER A 28 7.60 -11.88 8.15
N ARG A 29 6.92 -12.36 9.18
CA ARG A 29 5.83 -13.34 9.05
C ARG A 29 4.50 -12.63 8.90
N ILE A 30 3.61 -13.19 8.08
CA ILE A 30 2.26 -12.64 7.88
C ILE A 30 1.51 -12.54 9.21
N GLN A 31 1.59 -13.59 10.04
CA GLN A 31 0.89 -13.65 11.34
C GLN A 31 1.28 -12.50 12.28
N ASP A 32 2.54 -12.04 12.20
CA ASP A 32 3.07 -11.00 13.09
C ASP A 32 2.71 -9.59 12.60
N LYS A 33 2.31 -9.45 11.33
CA LYS A 33 2.09 -8.15 10.67
C LYS A 33 0.67 -7.91 10.18
N GLU A 34 -0.18 -8.93 10.14
CA GLU A 34 -1.54 -8.85 9.61
C GLU A 34 -2.39 -7.77 10.31
N ASP A 35 -2.36 -7.73 11.64
CA ASP A 35 -3.15 -6.75 12.40
C ASP A 35 -2.68 -5.32 12.16
N ASP A 36 -1.35 -5.10 12.10
CA ASP A 36 -0.78 -3.78 11.81
C ASP A 36 -1.09 -3.36 10.37
N TYR A 37 -0.97 -4.30 9.43
CA TYR A 37 -1.25 -4.09 8.02
C TYR A 37 -2.71 -3.71 7.77
N THR A 38 -3.65 -4.48 8.32
CA THR A 38 -5.09 -4.28 8.08
C THR A 38 -5.57 -2.95 8.64
N LYS A 39 -5.08 -2.54 9.82
CA LYS A 39 -5.34 -1.20 10.38
C LYS A 39 -4.79 -0.10 9.48
N LEU A 40 -3.53 -0.22 9.08
CA LEU A 40 -2.90 0.77 8.21
C LEU A 40 -3.56 0.83 6.82
N TYR A 41 -4.04 -0.31 6.30
CA TYR A 41 -4.79 -0.38 5.06
C TYR A 41 -6.10 0.40 5.13
N GLN A 42 -6.86 0.24 6.21
CA GLN A 42 -8.09 0.99 6.43
C GLN A 42 -7.83 2.49 6.55
N GLU A 43 -6.77 2.87 7.25
CA GLU A 43 -6.35 4.27 7.38
C GLU A 43 -6.04 4.88 6.01
N VAL A 44 -5.15 4.25 5.24
CA VAL A 44 -4.79 4.73 3.88
C VAL A 44 -5.99 4.75 2.95
N ALA A 45 -6.90 3.77 3.04
CA ALA A 45 -8.12 3.76 2.24
C ALA A 45 -9.03 4.95 2.58
N SER A 46 -9.15 5.31 3.86
CA SER A 46 -9.89 6.51 4.29
C SER A 46 -9.22 7.78 3.77
N GLN A 47 -7.89 7.90 3.95
CA GLN A 47 -7.12 9.06 3.50
C GLN A 47 -7.25 9.29 1.98
N ILE A 48 -7.18 8.22 1.18
CA ILE A 48 -7.38 8.31 -0.28
C ILE A 48 -8.81 8.74 -0.63
N ALA A 49 -9.82 8.26 0.11
CA ALA A 49 -11.20 8.68 -0.09
C ALA A 49 -11.40 10.16 0.25
N ASP A 50 -10.80 10.64 1.34
CA ASP A 50 -10.84 12.05 1.72
C ASP A 50 -10.21 12.94 0.63
N LEU A 51 -9.06 12.54 0.08
CA LEU A 51 -8.43 13.25 -1.06
C LEU A 51 -9.31 13.23 -2.31
N GLN A 52 -9.99 12.12 -2.58
CA GLN A 52 -10.94 12.04 -3.68
C GLN A 52 -12.12 13.02 -3.51
N ASP A 53 -12.65 13.14 -2.29
CA ASP A 53 -13.72 14.08 -1.94
C ASP A 53 -13.26 15.54 -2.02
N GLU A 54 -11.97 15.81 -1.78
CA GLU A 54 -11.33 17.13 -1.99
C GLU A 54 -11.07 17.46 -3.48
N GLY A 55 -11.31 16.50 -4.39
CA GLY A 55 -11.28 16.70 -5.84
C GLY A 55 -10.05 16.12 -6.55
N HIS A 56 -9.18 15.40 -5.84
CA HIS A 56 -8.05 14.68 -6.44
C HIS A 56 -8.55 13.47 -7.23
N LYS A 57 -7.94 13.16 -8.39
CA LYS A 57 -8.36 12.04 -9.23
C LYS A 57 -7.65 10.74 -8.85
N ILE A 58 -7.77 10.38 -7.58
CA ILE A 58 -7.09 9.24 -6.97
C ILE A 58 -8.14 8.17 -6.62
N GLU A 59 -7.80 6.92 -6.90
CA GLU A 59 -8.50 5.75 -6.39
C GLU A 59 -7.50 4.88 -5.64
N ASN A 60 -7.94 4.12 -4.64
CA ASN A 60 -7.06 3.19 -3.93
C ASN A 60 -6.66 2.03 -4.86
N PRO A 61 -5.38 1.93 -5.28
CA PRO A 61 -4.97 0.91 -6.24
C PRO A 61 -4.75 -0.45 -5.56
N ASN A 62 -4.67 -0.48 -4.23
CA ASN A 62 -4.37 -1.67 -3.46
C ASN A 62 -5.63 -2.47 -3.15
N ASN A 63 -5.82 -3.55 -3.91
CA ASN A 63 -6.91 -4.52 -3.72
C ASN A 63 -6.61 -5.61 -2.67
N PHE A 64 -5.47 -5.53 -1.99
CA PHE A 64 -5.04 -6.52 -1.02
C PHE A 64 -5.40 -6.08 0.40
N GLN A 65 -6.68 -6.20 0.78
CA GLN A 65 -7.15 -5.80 2.12
C GLN A 65 -6.55 -6.59 3.31
N SER A 66 -5.79 -7.65 3.05
CA SER A 66 -5.02 -8.43 4.03
C SER A 66 -3.71 -8.93 3.42
N LEU A 67 -2.72 -9.23 4.28
CA LEU A 67 -1.49 -9.87 3.84
C LEU A 67 -1.73 -11.30 3.37
N TRP A 68 -2.81 -11.95 3.82
CA TRP A 68 -3.24 -13.25 3.28
C TRP A 68 -3.77 -13.16 1.84
N VAL A 69 -4.50 -12.09 1.51
CA VAL A 69 -4.96 -11.82 0.14
C VAL A 69 -3.77 -11.46 -0.74
N TRP A 70 -2.84 -10.63 -0.24
CA TRP A 70 -1.55 -10.38 -0.91
C TRP A 70 -0.81 -11.72 -1.11
N HIS A 71 -0.72 -12.60 -0.11
CA HIS A 71 0.01 -13.88 -0.19
C HIS A 71 -0.54 -14.81 -1.26
N SER A 72 -1.86 -14.89 -1.32
CA SER A 72 -2.59 -15.66 -2.33
C SER A 72 -2.29 -15.17 -3.75
N HIS A 73 -1.96 -13.88 -3.91
CA HIS A 73 -1.53 -13.31 -5.19
C HIS A 73 -0.04 -13.53 -5.45
N TRP A 74 0.87 -13.11 -4.56
CA TRP A 74 2.29 -13.09 -4.89
C TRP A 74 2.90 -14.49 -4.99
N LYS A 75 2.42 -15.44 -4.18
CA LYS A 75 3.02 -16.78 -4.10
C LYS A 75 2.95 -17.53 -5.43
N PRO A 76 1.80 -17.60 -6.14
CA PRO A 76 1.75 -18.24 -7.44
C PRO A 76 2.18 -17.35 -8.61
N ASN A 77 2.04 -16.01 -8.51
CA ASN A 77 2.18 -15.14 -9.68
C ASN A 77 3.55 -14.43 -9.80
N LEU A 78 4.29 -14.26 -8.70
CA LEU A 78 5.52 -13.45 -8.68
C LEU A 78 6.74 -14.28 -8.30
N ASN A 79 7.63 -14.45 -9.28
CA ASN A 79 8.88 -15.19 -9.14
C ASN A 79 10.02 -14.28 -8.69
N GLY A 80 10.56 -14.53 -7.48
CA GLY A 80 11.71 -13.82 -6.93
C GLY A 80 11.37 -12.53 -6.17
N TYR A 81 12.30 -12.08 -5.32
CA TYR A 81 12.13 -10.91 -4.45
C TYR A 81 12.06 -9.60 -5.22
N ALA A 82 12.85 -9.47 -6.30
CA ALA A 82 12.86 -8.27 -7.14
C ALA A 82 11.49 -8.01 -7.80
N SER A 83 10.82 -9.05 -8.29
CA SER A 83 9.50 -8.89 -8.94
C SER A 83 8.40 -8.51 -7.94
N ARG A 84 8.48 -9.02 -6.70
CA ARG A 84 7.56 -8.67 -5.61
C ARG A 84 7.70 -7.20 -5.20
N GLY A 85 8.92 -6.72 -4.99
CA GLY A 85 9.17 -5.30 -4.69
C GLY A 85 8.73 -4.38 -5.83
N ALA A 86 9.08 -4.72 -7.08
CA ALA A 86 8.68 -3.94 -8.25
C ALA A 86 7.15 -3.83 -8.40
N PHE A 87 6.42 -4.93 -8.14
CA PHE A 87 4.96 -4.93 -8.16
C PHE A 87 4.38 -3.94 -7.12
N ILE A 88 4.89 -3.96 -5.90
CA ILE A 88 4.41 -3.09 -4.80
C ILE A 88 4.74 -1.61 -5.05
N HIS A 89 5.91 -1.29 -5.59
CA HIS A 89 6.23 0.09 -5.98
C HIS A 89 5.32 0.60 -7.10
N LYS A 90 5.04 -0.26 -8.08
CA LYS A 90 4.12 0.07 -9.19
C LYS A 90 2.69 0.29 -8.72
N LEU A 91 2.26 -0.43 -7.67
CA LEU A 91 0.89 -0.40 -7.16
C LEU A 91 0.41 1.03 -6.85
N TYR A 92 1.21 1.83 -6.17
CA TYR A 92 0.85 3.19 -5.76
C TYR A 92 1.39 4.30 -6.66
N THR A 93 1.99 3.97 -7.80
CA THR A 93 2.60 4.99 -8.69
C THR A 93 1.60 6.06 -9.13
N SER A 94 0.34 5.70 -9.40
CA SER A 94 -0.69 6.69 -9.75
C SER A 94 -0.98 7.67 -8.62
N VAL A 95 -1.02 7.19 -7.38
CA VAL A 95 -1.27 8.01 -6.18
C VAL A 95 -0.11 8.99 -5.97
N PHE A 96 1.14 8.51 -6.02
CA PHE A 96 2.31 9.37 -5.92
C PHE A 96 2.33 10.44 -7.00
N ASN A 97 2.02 10.09 -8.25
CA ASN A 97 2.01 11.04 -9.35
C ASN A 97 0.95 12.13 -9.19
N GLU A 98 -0.24 11.80 -8.69
CA GLU A 98 -1.28 12.83 -8.48
C GLU A 98 -0.88 13.78 -7.34
N ILE A 99 -0.37 13.25 -6.22
CA ILE A 99 -0.03 14.04 -5.03
C ILE A 99 1.21 14.94 -5.25
N THR A 100 2.15 14.53 -6.11
CA THR A 100 3.43 15.22 -6.31
C THR A 100 3.47 16.16 -7.52
N ASN A 101 2.41 16.23 -8.32
CA ASN A 101 2.27 17.13 -9.47
C ASN A 101 1.64 18.48 -9.07
#